data_AF-W5W8I4-F1
#
_entry.id   AF-W5W8I4-F1
#
_cell.length_a   1.000
_cell.length_b   1.000
_cell.length_c   1.000
_cell.angle_alpha   90.00
_cell.angle_beta   90.00
_cell.angle_gamma   90.00
#
_symmetry.space_group_name_H-M   'P 1'
#
loop_
_entity.id
_entity.type
_entity.pdbx_description
1 polymer ?
#
loop_
_entity_poly.entity_id
_entity_poly.type
_entity_poly.pdbx_seq_one_letter_code
_entity_poly.pdbx_strand_id
1 'polypeptide(L)'
;MGGNERDPVLDEWLRDSKFGEGGFHMKMDQLAAMQLVAEQTAEACPDRVLERWYMLLTRHRRVGNQSERAFLAQARRRGWAWDRIAAVLGLPDAAAAEQRQEFLSAELTRTHPSQDPQPWLPWGDPRVQKR
;
A
#
# COMPACT_ATOMS: atom_id res chain seq x y z
N MET A 1 10.06 7.83 12.58
CA MET A 1 9.46 8.64 11.50
C MET A 1 10.38 8.53 10.29
N GLY A 2 10.18 7.52 9.44
CA GLY A 2 10.94 7.36 8.19
C GLY A 2 10.19 8.08 7.10
N GLY A 3 10.80 9.12 6.54
CA GLY A 3 10.22 9.99 5.53
C GLY A 3 9.76 9.23 4.29
N ASN A 4 9.01 9.95 3.49
CA ASN A 4 8.56 9.61 2.15
C ASN A 4 9.77 9.59 1.18
N GLU A 5 10.82 8.86 1.54
CA GLU A 5 12.02 8.73 0.72
C GLU A 5 11.66 7.89 -0.49
N ARG A 6 11.74 8.52 -1.66
CA ARG A 6 11.46 7.89 -2.95
C ARG A 6 12.44 6.76 -3.17
N ASP A 7 11.96 5.66 -3.74
CA ASP A 7 12.82 4.54 -4.10
C ASP A 7 13.65 4.88 -5.35
N PRO A 8 15.00 4.80 -5.29
CA PRO A 8 15.84 5.19 -6.42
C PRO A 8 15.70 4.27 -7.63
N VAL A 9 15.40 2.99 -7.45
CA VAL A 9 15.19 2.03 -8.55
C VAL A 9 13.90 2.37 -9.30
N LEU A 10 12.86 2.73 -8.55
CA LEU A 10 11.59 3.17 -9.15
C LEU A 10 11.76 4.51 -9.87
N ASP A 11 12.55 5.45 -9.31
CA ASP A 11 12.84 6.73 -9.96
C ASP A 11 13.68 6.60 -11.23
N GLU A 12 14.64 5.67 -11.27
CA GLU A 12 15.35 5.32 -12.51
C GLU A 12 14.36 4.88 -13.60
N TRP A 13 13.50 3.91 -13.28
CA TRP A 13 12.50 3.41 -14.24
C TRP A 13 11.50 4.49 -14.68
N LEU A 14 11.06 5.36 -13.77
CA LEU A 14 10.15 6.46 -14.10
C LEU A 14 10.81 7.52 -15.01
N ARG A 15 12.12 7.77 -14.85
CA ARG A 15 12.86 8.70 -15.72
C ARG A 15 13.02 8.17 -17.14
N ASP A 16 13.20 6.85 -17.27
CA ASP A 16 13.34 6.17 -18.56
C ASP A 16 12.00 6.00 -19.30
N SER A 17 10.88 6.37 -18.67
CA SER A 17 9.56 6.33 -19.30
C SER A 17 9.41 7.37 -20.42
N LYS A 18 8.37 7.21 -21.25
CA LYS A 18 8.04 8.14 -22.35
C LYS A 18 7.83 9.60 -21.94
N PHE A 19 7.64 9.86 -20.64
CA PHE A 19 7.46 11.20 -20.09
C PHE A 19 8.78 11.91 -19.74
N GLY A 20 9.90 11.18 -19.67
CA GLY A 20 11.25 11.69 -19.44
C GLY A 20 11.51 12.26 -18.04
N GLU A 21 12.76 12.63 -17.77
CA GLU A 21 13.21 13.09 -16.43
C GLU A 21 12.53 14.39 -15.94
N GLY A 22 12.08 15.25 -16.85
CA GLY A 22 11.37 16.49 -16.52
C GLY A 22 9.85 16.36 -16.43
N GLY A 23 9.30 15.16 -16.62
CA GLY A 23 7.87 14.93 -16.68
C GLY A 23 7.14 15.19 -15.36
N PHE A 24 5.83 15.47 -15.43
CA PHE A 24 5.02 15.78 -14.25
C PHE A 24 4.91 14.61 -13.26
N HIS A 25 5.03 13.37 -13.74
CA HIS A 25 5.03 12.15 -12.92
C HIS A 25 6.17 12.12 -11.91
N MET A 26 7.31 12.76 -12.21
CA MET A 26 8.43 12.90 -11.26
C MET A 26 8.09 13.77 -10.05
N LYS A 27 7.04 14.61 -10.14
CA LYS A 27 6.53 15.45 -9.04
C LYS A 27 5.39 14.79 -8.26
N MET A 28 4.88 13.66 -8.74
CA MET A 28 3.78 12.93 -8.10
C MET A 28 4.29 12.03 -6.98
N ASP A 29 3.37 11.56 -6.13
CA ASP A 29 3.62 10.38 -5.30
C ASP A 29 4.08 9.21 -6.18
N GLN A 30 5.07 8.46 -5.72
CA GLN A 30 5.74 7.47 -6.55
C GLN A 30 4.79 6.33 -6.96
N LEU A 31 3.82 5.93 -6.13
CA LEU A 31 2.83 4.93 -6.54
C LEU A 31 1.93 5.44 -7.66
N ALA A 32 1.49 6.69 -7.58
CA ALA A 32 0.65 7.31 -8.60
C ALA A 32 1.40 7.49 -9.92
N ALA A 33 2.69 7.88 -9.86
CA ALA A 33 3.55 7.96 -11.02
C ALA A 33 3.72 6.59 -11.71
N MET A 34 3.93 5.53 -10.92
CA MET A 34 4.08 4.18 -11.44
C MET A 34 2.82 3.65 -12.12
N GLN A 35 1.65 3.86 -11.50
CA GLN A 35 0.37 3.50 -12.11
C GLN A 35 0.21 4.20 -13.47
N LEU A 36 0.44 5.51 -13.52
CA LEU A 36 0.33 6.29 -14.74
C LEU A 36 1.27 5.77 -15.83
N VAL A 37 2.54 5.54 -15.51
CA VAL A 37 3.52 5.04 -16.49
C VAL A 37 3.16 3.64 -16.99
N ALA A 38 2.72 2.75 -16.09
CA ALA A 38 2.33 1.38 -16.43
C ALA A 38 1.09 1.33 -17.33
N GLU A 39 0.07 2.15 -17.08
CA GLU A 39 -1.13 2.21 -17.94
C GLU A 39 -0.84 2.78 -19.34
N GLN A 40 0.26 3.52 -19.48
CA GLN A 40 0.60 4.30 -20.65
C GLN A 40 1.72 3.68 -21.50
N THR A 41 2.25 2.54 -21.07
CA THR A 41 3.41 1.87 -21.69
C THR A 41 3.03 0.42 -22.01
N ALA A 42 3.36 -0.04 -23.21
CA ALA A 42 3.14 -1.43 -23.62
C ALA A 42 4.27 -2.37 -23.16
N GLU A 43 5.43 -1.81 -22.81
CA GLU A 43 6.58 -2.55 -22.32
C GLU A 43 6.34 -3.09 -20.91
N ALA A 44 6.79 -4.33 -20.70
CA ALA A 44 6.70 -4.97 -19.40
C ALA A 44 7.60 -4.27 -18.38
N CYS A 45 7.08 -4.12 -17.16
CA CYS A 45 7.86 -3.61 -16.03
C CYS A 45 8.94 -4.64 -15.66
N PRO A 46 10.24 -4.26 -15.57
CA PRO A 46 11.29 -5.19 -15.18
C PRO A 46 11.06 -5.78 -13.79
N ASP A 47 11.47 -7.03 -13.56
CA ASP A 47 11.25 -7.72 -12.28
C ASP A 47 11.75 -6.89 -11.09
N ARG A 48 12.98 -6.37 -11.14
CA ARG A 48 13.55 -5.49 -10.09
C ARG A 48 12.63 -4.31 -9.73
N VAL A 49 11.91 -3.76 -10.69
CA VAL A 49 10.98 -2.64 -10.48
C VAL A 49 9.69 -3.14 -9.82
N LEU A 50 9.17 -4.29 -10.28
CA LEU A 50 8.03 -4.95 -9.62
C LEU A 50 8.35 -5.29 -8.15
N GLU A 51 9.59 -5.68 -7.85
CA GLU A 51 10.00 -5.97 -6.47
C GLU A 51 9.88 -4.75 -5.56
N ARG A 52 10.49 -3.66 -6.00
CA ARG A 52 10.48 -2.39 -5.26
C ARG A 52 9.08 -1.79 -5.20
N TRP A 53 8.29 -1.94 -6.27
CA TRP A 53 6.91 -1.49 -6.30
C TRP A 53 6.06 -2.21 -5.25
N TYR A 54 6.18 -3.53 -5.16
CA TYR A 54 5.46 -4.30 -4.15
C TYR A 54 5.86 -3.92 -2.73
N MET A 55 7.15 -3.69 -2.47
CA MET A 55 7.61 -3.22 -1.17
C MET A 55 6.95 -1.87 -0.81
N LEU A 56 6.88 -0.96 -1.78
CA LEU A 56 6.21 0.32 -1.63
C LEU A 56 4.70 0.14 -1.38
N LEU A 57 4.01 -0.68 -2.18
CA LEU A 57 2.59 -1.02 -1.98
C LEU A 57 2.35 -1.59 -0.58
N THR A 58 3.21 -2.48 -0.10
CA THR A 58 3.10 -3.09 1.23
C THR A 58 3.26 -2.06 2.33
N ARG A 59 4.22 -1.14 2.22
CA ARG A 59 4.39 -0.02 3.16
C ARG A 59 3.15 0.87 3.20
N HIS A 60 2.61 1.25 2.04
CA HIS A 60 1.39 2.06 1.96
C HIS A 60 0.17 1.34 2.52
N ARG A 61 -0.02 0.04 2.20
CA ARG A 61 -1.10 -0.78 2.79
C ARG A 61 -1.00 -0.82 4.30
N ARG A 62 0.20 -1.01 4.86
CA ARG A 62 0.40 -1.02 6.31
C ARG A 62 0.03 0.31 6.95
N VAL A 63 0.47 1.43 6.37
CA VAL A 63 0.11 2.78 6.84
C VAL A 63 -1.40 3.03 6.72
N GLY A 64 -2.02 2.59 5.63
CA GLY A 64 -3.47 2.63 5.42
C GLY A 64 -4.22 1.86 6.50
N ASN A 65 -3.85 0.60 6.74
CA ASN A 65 -4.45 -0.25 7.76
C ASN A 65 -4.29 0.35 9.18
N GLN A 66 -3.11 0.91 9.50
CA GLN A 66 -2.89 1.58 10.78
C GLN A 66 -3.77 2.82 10.95
N SER A 67 -3.84 3.65 9.90
CA SER A 67 -4.65 4.86 9.87
C SER A 67 -6.15 4.54 9.99
N GLU A 68 -6.64 3.55 9.24
CA GLU A 68 -8.04 3.12 9.29
C GLU A 68 -8.40 2.53 10.66
N ARG A 69 -7.53 1.71 11.26
CA ARG A 69 -7.72 1.20 12.63
C ARG A 69 -7.80 2.36 13.64
N ALA A 70 -6.93 3.36 13.51
CA ALA A 70 -6.96 4.54 14.37
C ALA A 70 -8.26 5.33 14.20
N PHE A 71 -8.71 5.53 12.96
CA PHE A 71 -10.00 6.15 12.65
C PHE A 71 -11.16 5.41 13.32
N LEU A 72 -11.27 4.09 13.15
CA LEU A 72 -12.31 3.26 13.77
C LEU A 72 -12.32 3.42 15.30
N ALA A 73 -11.14 3.35 15.93
CA ALA A 73 -11.03 3.53 17.37
C ALA A 73 -11.52 4.92 17.82
N GLN A 74 -11.19 5.99 17.10
CA GLN A 74 -11.63 7.34 17.42
C GLN A 74 -13.14 7.53 17.16
N ALA A 75 -13.67 6.99 16.06
CA ALA A 75 -15.09 7.03 15.75
C ALA A 75 -15.92 6.33 16.84
N ARG A 76 -15.48 5.16 17.30
CA ARG A 76 -16.13 4.43 18.40
C ARG A 76 -16.05 5.18 19.73
N ARG A 77 -14.90 5.76 20.09
CA ARG A 77 -14.77 6.62 21.28
C ARG A 77 -15.67 7.85 21.23
N ARG A 78 -15.91 8.40 20.05
CA ARG A 78 -16.83 9.52 19.84
C ARG A 78 -18.31 9.11 19.90
N GLY A 79 -18.61 7.82 19.97
CA GLY A 79 -19.96 7.25 20.05
C GLY A 79 -20.61 7.01 18.70
N TRP A 80 -19.85 6.91 17.60
CA TRP A 80 -20.44 6.61 16.29
C TRP A 80 -20.94 5.17 16.26
N ALA A 81 -22.20 4.99 15.83
CA ALA A 81 -22.76 3.68 15.53
C ALA A 81 -22.06 3.03 14.34
N TRP A 82 -22.09 1.70 14.27
CA TRP A 82 -21.46 0.94 13.20
C TRP A 82 -22.05 1.22 11.82
N ASP A 83 -23.37 1.46 11.72
CA ASP A 83 -24.00 1.84 10.45
C ASP A 83 -23.41 3.13 9.87
N ARG A 84 -23.15 4.12 10.73
CA ARG A 84 -22.52 5.38 10.31
C ARG A 84 -21.08 5.15 9.84
N ILE A 85 -20.34 4.31 10.55
CA ILE A 85 -18.97 3.97 10.18
C ILE A 85 -18.95 3.24 8.83
N ALA A 86 -19.84 2.28 8.63
CA ALA A 86 -19.99 1.55 7.38
C ALA A 86 -20.24 2.50 6.21
N ALA A 87 -21.20 3.42 6.35
CA ALA A 87 -21.52 4.40 5.33
C ALA A 87 -20.33 5.30 4.95
N VAL A 88 -19.55 5.78 5.93
CA VAL A 88 -18.39 6.65 5.66
C VAL A 88 -17.22 5.90 5.03
N LEU A 89 -17.05 4.62 5.37
CA LEU A 89 -16.01 3.76 4.80
C LEU A 89 -16.43 3.08 3.49
N GLY A 90 -17.65 3.29 3.02
CA GLY A 90 -18.18 2.63 1.82
C GLY A 90 -18.35 1.11 2.00
N LEU A 91 -18.59 0.65 3.23
CA LEU A 91 -18.86 -0.75 3.56
C LEU A 91 -20.37 -1.04 3.47
N PRO A 92 -20.77 -2.28 3.15
CA PRO A 92 -22.17 -2.60 2.88
C PRO A 92 -23.10 -2.44 4.10
N ASP A 93 -22.64 -2.78 5.30
CA ASP A 93 -23.42 -2.72 6.53
C ASP A 93 -22.55 -2.62 7.80
N ALA A 94 -23.20 -2.49 8.96
CA ALA A 94 -22.54 -2.49 10.27
C ALA A 94 -21.69 -3.73 10.54
N ALA A 95 -22.17 -4.92 10.15
CA ALA A 95 -21.45 -6.17 10.36
C ALA A 95 -20.12 -6.19 9.58
N ALA A 96 -20.11 -5.65 8.36
CA ALA A 96 -18.88 -5.48 7.57
C ALA A 96 -17.91 -4.48 8.22
N ALA A 97 -18.41 -3.42 8.88
CA ALA A 97 -17.57 -2.50 9.63
C ALA A 97 -16.92 -3.15 10.88
N GLU A 98 -17.66 -4.01 11.57
CA GLU A 98 -17.12 -4.81 12.69
C GLU A 98 -16.06 -5.80 12.21
N GLN A 99 -16.37 -6.58 11.16
CA GLN A 99 -15.42 -7.50 10.55
C GLN A 99 -14.16 -6.78 10.04
N ARG A 100 -14.32 -5.56 9.51
CA ARG A 100 -13.18 -4.74 9.08
C ARG A 100 -12.26 -4.39 10.25
N GLN A 101 -12.80 -4.07 11.42
CA GLN A 101 -12.00 -3.81 12.62
C GLN A 101 -11.19 -5.05 13.05
N GLU A 102 -11.83 -6.22 13.04
CA GLU A 102 -11.20 -7.50 13.36
C GLU A 102 -10.08 -7.83 12.38
N PHE A 103 -10.37 -7.73 11.08
CA PHE A 103 -9.41 -7.92 10.00
C PHE A 103 -8.18 -7.01 10.18
N LEU A 104 -8.38 -5.71 10.41
CA LEU A 104 -7.29 -4.75 10.58
C LEU A 104 -6.40 -5.10 11.78
N SER A 105 -7.00 -5.60 12.86
CA SER A 105 -6.27 -6.00 14.06
C SER A 105 -5.42 -7.26 13.83
N ALA A 106 -5.99 -8.27 13.17
CA ALA A 106 -5.29 -9.48 12.77
C ALA A 106 -4.14 -9.17 11.79
N GLU A 107 -4.42 -8.37 10.76
CA GLU A 107 -3.46 -8.06 9.71
C GLU A 107 -2.27 -7.24 10.21
N LEU A 108 -2.51 -6.27 11.09
CA LEU A 108 -1.42 -5.48 11.71
C LEU A 108 -0.58 -6.30 12.69
N THR A 109 -1.16 -7.33 13.30
CA THR A 109 -0.43 -8.27 14.16
C THR A 109 0.44 -9.19 13.30
N ARG A 110 -0.14 -9.77 12.25
CA ARG A 110 0.55 -10.66 11.31
C ARG A 110 1.73 -9.98 10.62
N THR A 111 1.60 -8.69 10.28
CA THR A 111 2.62 -7.90 9.58
C THR A 111 3.52 -7.08 10.51
N HIS A 112 3.50 -7.35 11.81
CA HIS A 112 4.36 -6.67 12.77
C HIS A 112 5.82 -7.16 12.64
N PRO A 113 6.84 -6.27 12.64
CA PRO A 113 8.25 -6.66 12.51
C PRO A 113 8.77 -7.68 13.53
N SER A 114 8.09 -7.81 14.67
CA SER A 114 8.42 -8.82 15.69
C SER A 114 7.82 -10.21 15.43
N GLN A 115 6.86 -10.32 14.51
CA GLN A 115 6.17 -11.55 14.14
C GLN A 115 6.64 -12.05 12.77
N ASP A 116 6.87 -11.12 11.85
CA ASP A 116 7.50 -11.35 10.56
C ASP A 116 8.59 -10.28 10.39
N PRO A 117 9.88 -10.66 10.32
CA PRO A 117 10.96 -9.70 10.13
C PRO A 117 11.00 -9.14 8.70
N GLN A 118 10.33 -9.77 7.72
CA GLN A 118 10.31 -9.34 6.32
C GLN A 118 8.92 -9.50 5.62
N PRO A 119 7.81 -8.98 6.18
CA PRO A 119 6.46 -9.17 5.61
C PRO A 119 6.25 -8.49 4.25
N TRP A 120 7.25 -7.74 3.77
CA TRP A 120 7.28 -7.01 2.51
C TRP A 120 8.23 -7.61 1.47
N LEU A 121 8.88 -8.75 1.72
CA LEU A 121 9.78 -9.43 0.77
C LEU A 121 9.22 -10.78 0.32
N PRO A 122 8.33 -10.82 -0.69
CA PRO A 122 7.88 -12.07 -1.29
C PRO A 122 9.03 -12.77 -2.03
N TRP A 123 10.11 -12.09 -2.42
CA TRP A 123 11.26 -12.69 -3.09
C TRP A 123 12.17 -13.54 -2.19
N GLY A 124 11.98 -13.50 -0.86
CA GLY A 124 12.53 -14.48 0.06
C GLY A 124 11.60 -15.69 0.27
N ASP A 125 10.37 -15.64 -0.24
CA ASP A 125 9.40 -16.73 -0.15
C ASP A 125 9.63 -17.74 -1.30
N PRO A 126 9.92 -19.01 -1.00
CA PRO A 126 10.16 -20.03 -2.02
C PRO A 126 8.96 -20.29 -2.95
N ARG A 127 7.75 -19.80 -2.61
CA ARG A 127 6.56 -19.87 -3.47
C ARG A 127 6.58 -18.85 -4.61
N VAL A 128 7.37 -17.78 -4.48
CA VAL A 128 7.45 -16.68 -5.45
C VAL A 128 8.65 -16.85 -6.38
N GLN A 129 9.67 -17.59 -5.94
CA GLN A 129 10.91 -17.85 -6.70
C GLN A 129 10.78 -18.89 -7.83
N LYS A 130 9.62 -19.53 -8.03
CA LYS A 130 9.43 -20.47 -9.14
C LYS A 130 8.98 -19.74 -10.41
N ARG A 131 9.95 -19.33 -11.24
CA ARG A 131 9.80 -19.23 -12.70
C ARG A 131 11.10 -19.61 -13.39
#